data_AF-A0A519KSA2-F1
#
_entry.id   AF-A0A519KSA2-F1
#
_cell.length_a   1.000
_cell.length_b   1.000
_cell.length_c   1.000
_cell.angle_alpha   90.00
_cell.angle_beta   90.00
_cell.angle_gamma   90.00
#
_symmetry.space_group_name_H-M   'P 1'
#
loop_
_entity.id
_entity.type
_entity.pdbx_description
1 polymer ?
#
loop_
_entity_poly.entity_id
_entity_poly.type
_entity_poly.pdbx_seq_one_letter_code
_entity_poly.pdbx_strand_id
1 'polypeptide(L)'
;MKRIFYFILMFLSARSYGQQESIIQIQLSNSTRVNVEKRRFFNQPDYEKIGPLSSSKLAFQLNRGNTLPVSPDFNVKKIDDKNYILTIRNERPEIVFLNYQPIYIEPGDRVKVNYTVILRTFDQIIDTITATGGNKGNYEFAKYNTAISSKVKYPELTTNAYKDMTGSFYKDLKHYYQVANNIYDTDPRFKTCSKDLIEYLKRQNSATFLFNLIFFENKLIQEGNRPGAKLLGDSLEYVFNKTIFKPSDTLLNFTMENVFKKYFERVATNKYGDLAIEKNYRLFYGYINNFPDKFIRD
;
A
#
# COMPACT_ATOMS: atom_id res chain seq x y z
N MET A 1 -42.06 -33.68 37.85
CA MET A 1 -41.96 -32.71 36.73
C MET A 1 -40.88 -31.68 37.04
N LYS A 2 -39.66 -31.84 36.49
CA LYS A 2 -38.65 -30.78 36.44
C LYS A 2 -37.97 -30.86 35.07
N ARG A 3 -38.22 -29.83 34.25
CA ARG A 3 -37.58 -29.66 32.95
C ARG A 3 -36.14 -29.24 33.18
N ILE A 4 -35.19 -30.06 32.75
CA ILE A 4 -33.77 -29.72 32.70
C ILE A 4 -33.57 -28.90 31.42
N PHE A 5 -33.29 -27.60 31.60
CA PHE A 5 -32.86 -26.73 30.52
C PHE A 5 -31.44 -27.15 30.09
N TYR A 6 -31.30 -27.53 28.83
CA TYR A 6 -30.00 -27.73 28.19
C TYR A 6 -29.28 -26.38 28.09
N PHE A 7 -28.28 -26.17 28.94
CA PHE A 7 -27.26 -25.14 28.73
C PHE A 7 -26.33 -25.66 27.62
N ILE A 8 -26.68 -25.38 26.36
CA ILE A 8 -25.74 -25.47 25.25
C ILE A 8 -24.75 -24.32 25.46
N LEU A 9 -23.62 -24.63 26.12
CA LEU A 9 -22.45 -23.77 26.08
C LEU A 9 -21.99 -23.69 24.62
N MET A 10 -22.41 -22.62 23.94
CA MET A 10 -21.71 -22.11 22.78
C MET A 10 -20.30 -21.73 23.22
N PHE A 11 -19.35 -22.64 23.05
CA PHE A 11 -17.95 -22.27 22.87
C PHE A 11 -17.84 -21.60 21.50
N LEU A 12 -18.36 -20.38 21.40
CA LEU A 12 -17.84 -19.41 20.45
C LEU A 12 -16.38 -19.25 20.84
N SER A 13 -15.52 -19.81 20.00
CA SER A 13 -14.08 -19.64 20.06
C SER A 13 -13.78 -18.15 20.16
N ALA A 14 -13.48 -17.71 21.38
CA ALA A 14 -12.64 -16.56 21.59
C ALA A 14 -11.38 -16.85 20.77
N ARG A 15 -11.24 -16.20 19.61
CA ARG A 15 -9.95 -16.12 18.92
C ARG A 15 -9.02 -15.48 19.94
N SER A 16 -8.22 -16.31 20.57
CA SER A 16 -7.11 -15.87 21.38
C SER A 16 -6.26 -14.98 20.48
N TYR A 17 -6.25 -13.68 20.77
CA TYR A 17 -5.32 -12.69 20.21
C TYR A 17 -3.92 -12.97 20.78
N GLY A 18 -3.42 -14.18 20.57
CA GLY A 18 -2.03 -14.55 20.79
C GLY A 18 -1.31 -14.59 19.45
N GLN A 19 0.02 -14.40 19.47
CA GLN A 19 0.85 -14.59 18.28
C GLN A 19 0.56 -15.95 17.65
N GLN A 20 0.08 -15.96 16.42
CA GLN A 20 -0.11 -17.19 15.65
C GLN A 20 1.05 -17.33 14.67
N GLU A 21 1.56 -18.55 14.56
CA GLU A 21 2.62 -18.87 13.61
C GLU A 21 1.99 -19.23 12.26
N SER A 22 2.33 -18.44 11.25
CA SER A 22 1.99 -18.71 9.86
C SER A 22 3.15 -19.44 9.19
N ILE A 23 2.81 -20.43 8.35
CA ILE A 23 3.74 -21.33 7.66
C ILE A 23 3.49 -21.25 6.16
N ILE A 24 4.47 -20.72 5.44
CA ILE A 24 4.43 -20.55 3.99
C ILE A 24 5.48 -21.47 3.38
N GLN A 25 5.02 -22.51 2.68
CA GLN A 25 5.89 -23.42 1.93
C GLN A 25 6.20 -22.79 0.57
N ILE A 26 7.47 -22.52 0.29
CA ILE A 26 7.90 -21.85 -0.94
C ILE A 26 8.61 -22.87 -1.82
N GLN A 27 8.11 -23.04 -3.04
CA GLN A 27 8.73 -23.82 -4.09
C GLN A 27 9.21 -22.88 -5.20
N LEU A 28 10.46 -23.04 -5.63
CA LEU A 28 11.05 -22.29 -6.73
C LEU A 28 10.99 -23.10 -8.01
N SER A 29 10.41 -22.53 -9.07
CA SER A 29 10.29 -23.20 -10.36
C SER A 29 11.60 -23.18 -11.16
N ASN A 30 12.31 -22.05 -11.18
CA ASN A 30 13.49 -21.82 -12.03
C ASN A 30 14.54 -20.88 -11.40
N SER A 31 14.55 -20.79 -10.07
CA SER A 31 15.56 -20.11 -9.25
C SER A 31 16.02 -21.04 -8.13
N THR A 32 17.16 -20.75 -7.52
CA THR A 32 17.65 -21.44 -6.31
C THR A 32 17.75 -20.52 -5.10
N ARG A 33 17.44 -19.23 -5.26
CA ARG A 33 17.57 -18.22 -4.21
C ARG A 33 16.20 -17.66 -3.82
N VAL A 34 15.99 -17.57 -2.51
CA VAL A 34 14.87 -16.86 -1.88
C VAL A 34 15.43 -15.64 -1.15
N ASN A 35 14.80 -14.51 -1.36
CA ASN A 35 14.93 -13.29 -0.60
C ASN A 35 13.57 -12.98 0.04
N VAL A 36 13.57 -12.78 1.36
CA VAL A 36 12.38 -12.40 2.13
C VAL A 36 12.68 -11.11 2.86
N GLU A 37 11.88 -10.08 2.59
CA GLU A 37 12.08 -8.75 3.17
C GLU A 37 10.77 -8.20 3.73
N LYS A 38 10.81 -7.71 4.97
CA LYS A 38 9.84 -6.72 5.43
C LYS A 38 10.34 -5.36 4.98
N ARG A 39 9.84 -4.86 3.86
CA ARG A 39 10.15 -3.49 3.44
C ARG A 39 9.31 -2.53 4.25
N ARG A 40 9.95 -1.63 5.00
CA ARG A 40 9.42 -0.26 5.08
C ARG A 40 9.54 0.26 3.64
N PHE A 41 8.47 0.75 3.03
CA PHE A 41 8.38 1.10 1.60
C PHE A 41 9.51 2.01 1.03
N PHE A 42 10.48 2.45 1.83
CA PHE A 42 11.58 3.38 1.52
C PHE A 42 12.83 2.80 0.87
N ASN A 43 12.89 1.49 0.61
CA ASN A 43 14.01 0.91 -0.14
C ASN A 43 13.59 0.37 -1.51
N GLN A 44 12.55 0.93 -2.13
CA GLN A 44 12.57 0.98 -3.59
C GLN A 44 13.60 2.05 -3.99
N PRO A 45 14.64 1.71 -4.76
CA PRO A 45 15.50 2.73 -5.32
C PRO A 45 14.62 3.72 -6.09
N ASP A 46 14.84 5.01 -5.86
CA ASP A 46 14.24 6.08 -6.65
C ASP A 46 14.86 6.01 -8.07
N TYR A 47 14.37 5.10 -8.92
CA TYR A 47 14.98 4.75 -10.22
C TYR A 47 15.10 5.95 -11.17
N GLU A 48 14.33 7.02 -10.94
CA GLU A 48 14.39 8.24 -11.73
C GLU A 48 15.55 9.17 -11.33
N LYS A 49 16.15 9.01 -10.13
CA LYS A 49 17.22 9.88 -9.63
C LYS A 49 18.62 9.28 -9.67
N ILE A 50 18.74 7.99 -9.96
CA ILE A 50 20.02 7.31 -10.03
C ILE A 50 20.17 6.90 -11.48
N GLY A 51 20.97 7.65 -12.25
CA GLY A 51 21.34 7.26 -13.62
C GLY A 51 21.84 5.80 -13.69
N PRO A 52 22.04 5.24 -14.89
CA PRO A 52 22.27 3.80 -15.08
C PRO A 52 23.29 3.26 -14.07
N LEU A 53 22.83 2.38 -13.18
CA LEU A 53 23.63 1.84 -12.08
C LEU A 53 24.77 0.99 -12.66
N SER A 54 25.99 1.19 -12.17
CA SER A 54 27.11 0.31 -12.50
C SER A 54 26.84 -1.12 -12.01
N SER A 55 27.34 -2.12 -12.74
CA SER A 55 27.23 -3.55 -12.40
C SER A 55 27.68 -3.89 -10.96
N SER A 56 28.62 -3.11 -10.42
CA SER A 56 29.13 -3.20 -9.05
C SER A 56 28.21 -2.61 -7.98
N LYS A 57 27.43 -1.55 -8.28
CA LYS A 57 26.40 -1.01 -7.36
C LYS A 57 25.13 -1.87 -7.36
N LEU A 58 24.81 -2.51 -8.49
CA LEU A 58 23.78 -3.55 -8.61
C LEU A 58 24.11 -4.78 -7.74
N ALA A 59 25.37 -5.22 -7.71
CA ALA A 59 25.84 -6.29 -6.82
C ALA A 59 25.75 -5.91 -5.32
N PHE A 60 25.95 -4.63 -4.98
CA PHE A 60 25.85 -4.14 -3.60
C PHE A 60 24.40 -4.08 -3.08
N GLN A 61 23.41 -3.88 -3.96
CA GLN A 61 21.99 -3.98 -3.61
C GLN A 61 21.47 -5.43 -3.61
N LEU A 62 22.01 -6.31 -4.47
CA LEU A 62 21.77 -7.76 -4.41
C LEU A 62 22.33 -8.40 -3.13
N ASN A 63 23.26 -7.73 -2.44
CA ASN A 63 23.82 -8.12 -1.13
C ASN A 63 23.17 -7.41 0.07
N ARG A 64 22.07 -6.65 -0.10
CA ARG A 64 21.32 -6.09 1.04
C ARG A 64 20.38 -7.13 1.68
N GLY A 65 20.95 -8.20 2.19
CA GLY A 65 20.59 -8.62 3.54
C GLY A 65 21.26 -7.64 4.50
N ASN A 66 20.59 -7.22 5.58
CA ASN A 66 21.13 -6.43 6.72
C ASN A 66 20.64 -4.99 6.91
N THR A 67 19.37 -4.72 6.60
CA THR A 67 18.54 -3.93 7.54
C THR A 67 17.22 -4.64 7.78
N LEU A 68 17.33 -5.90 8.23
CA LEU A 68 16.24 -6.53 8.96
C LEU A 68 16.12 -5.78 10.30
N PRO A 69 14.91 -5.53 10.83
CA PRO A 69 14.77 -5.12 12.22
C PRO A 69 15.57 -6.07 13.12
N VAL A 70 16.04 -5.57 14.27
CA VAL A 70 16.94 -6.26 15.23
C VAL A 70 16.40 -7.64 15.68
N SER A 71 15.13 -7.95 15.40
CA SER A 71 14.59 -9.29 15.31
C SER A 71 13.56 -9.33 14.17
N PRO A 72 13.80 -9.99 13.02
CA PRO A 72 12.71 -10.28 12.10
C PRO A 72 11.78 -11.31 12.76
N ASP A 73 10.48 -11.02 12.87
CA ASP A 73 9.49 -12.00 13.36
C ASP A 73 9.27 -13.17 12.39
N PHE A 74 10.19 -13.37 11.44
CA PHE A 74 10.15 -14.41 10.44
C PHE A 74 11.47 -15.16 10.35
N ASN A 75 11.37 -16.46 10.04
CA ASN A 75 12.48 -17.37 9.83
C ASN A 75 12.29 -18.12 8.51
N VAL A 76 13.34 -18.14 7.68
CA VAL A 76 13.36 -18.84 6.39
C VAL A 76 14.30 -20.03 6.49
N LYS A 77 13.73 -21.24 6.45
CA LYS A 77 14.47 -22.49 6.47
C LYS A 77 14.59 -23.05 5.04
N LYS A 78 15.82 -23.21 4.56
CA LYS A 78 16.11 -23.97 3.34
C LYS A 78 15.90 -25.46 3.61
N ILE A 79 15.12 -26.14 2.76
CA ILE A 79 14.95 -27.59 2.80
C ILE A 79 15.86 -28.24 1.76
N ASP A 80 15.82 -27.73 0.53
CA ASP A 80 16.71 -28.09 -0.56
C ASP A 80 16.89 -26.89 -1.50
N ASP A 81 17.49 -27.08 -2.68
CA ASP A 81 17.77 -25.99 -3.63
C ASP A 81 16.52 -25.34 -4.24
N LYS A 82 15.36 -25.98 -4.16
CA LYS A 82 14.09 -25.47 -4.71
C LYS A 82 13.02 -25.25 -3.66
N ASN A 83 13.15 -25.81 -2.46
CA ASN A 83 12.12 -25.79 -1.43
C ASN A 83 12.59 -25.06 -0.17
N TYR A 84 11.76 -24.14 0.30
CA TYR A 84 11.97 -23.31 1.48
C TYR A 84 10.72 -23.28 2.34
N ILE A 85 10.88 -23.03 3.64
CA ILE A 85 9.78 -22.77 4.57
C ILE A 85 9.99 -21.40 5.18
N LEU A 86 9.05 -20.49 4.96
CA LEU A 86 8.94 -19.23 5.67
C LEU A 86 7.97 -19.43 6.84
N THR A 87 8.45 -19.15 8.05
CA THR A 87 7.66 -19.10 9.27
C THR A 87 7.61 -17.65 9.74
N ILE A 88 6.44 -17.16 10.11
CA ILE A 88 6.27 -15.80 10.63
C ILE A 88 5.32 -15.82 11.82
N ARG A 89 5.70 -15.12 12.90
CA ARG A 89 4.86 -14.96 14.08
C ARG A 89 4.28 -13.56 14.08
N ASN A 90 2.98 -13.46 13.89
CA ASN A 90 2.30 -12.18 13.81
C ASN A 90 0.97 -12.20 14.57
N GLU A 91 0.66 -11.07 15.20
CA GLU A 91 -0.63 -10.84 15.87
C GLU A 91 -1.66 -10.21 14.92
N ARG A 92 -1.17 -9.64 13.81
CA ARG A 92 -1.94 -8.93 12.80
C ARG A 92 -1.43 -9.28 11.40
N PRO A 93 -2.24 -9.11 10.36
CA PRO A 93 -1.78 -9.33 9.00
C PRO A 93 -0.61 -8.42 8.60
N GLU A 94 0.29 -8.94 7.76
CA GLU A 94 1.48 -8.22 7.32
C GLU A 94 1.77 -8.39 5.82
N ILE A 95 2.38 -7.36 5.21
CA ILE A 95 2.92 -7.46 3.87
C ILE A 95 4.41 -7.78 3.95
N VAL A 96 4.79 -8.88 3.31
CA VAL A 96 6.17 -9.35 3.17
C VAL A 96 6.51 -9.41 1.68
N PHE A 97 7.75 -9.13 1.31
CA PHE A 97 8.21 -9.26 -0.07
C PHE A 97 8.93 -10.59 -0.22
N LEU A 98 8.38 -11.47 -1.06
CA LEU A 98 9.02 -12.71 -1.49
C LEU A 98 9.64 -12.47 -2.86
N ASN A 99 10.97 -12.39 -2.94
CA ASN A 99 11.70 -12.04 -4.17
C ASN A 99 11.06 -10.85 -4.90
N TYR A 100 10.90 -9.72 -4.20
CA TYR A 100 10.30 -8.48 -4.70
C TYR A 100 8.79 -8.50 -4.99
N GLN A 101 8.11 -9.65 -4.88
CA GLN A 101 6.66 -9.73 -4.99
C GLN A 101 6.01 -9.58 -3.61
N PRO A 102 5.11 -8.61 -3.40
CA PRO A 102 4.43 -8.47 -2.13
C PRO A 102 3.41 -9.60 -1.96
N ILE A 103 3.45 -10.24 -0.79
CA ILE A 103 2.49 -11.21 -0.30
C ILE A 103 1.88 -10.68 1.00
N TYR A 104 0.59 -10.92 1.20
CA TYR A 104 -0.15 -10.57 2.41
C TYR A 104 -0.32 -11.82 3.26
N ILE A 105 0.18 -11.81 4.48
CA ILE A 105 0.19 -12.97 5.37
C ILE A 105 -0.70 -12.67 6.57
N GLU A 106 -1.73 -13.48 6.76
CA GLU A 106 -2.60 -13.41 7.94
C GLU A 106 -2.06 -14.32 9.06
N PRO A 107 -2.35 -14.00 10.34
CA PRO A 107 -1.98 -14.86 11.46
C PRO A 107 -2.57 -16.27 11.30
N GLY A 108 -1.72 -17.29 11.43
CA GLY A 108 -2.10 -18.71 11.32
C GLY A 108 -2.18 -19.27 9.90
N ASP A 109 -1.82 -18.49 8.88
CA ASP A 109 -1.84 -18.93 7.49
C ASP A 109 -1.01 -20.19 7.26
N ARG A 110 -1.55 -21.10 6.44
CA ARG A 110 -0.84 -22.31 5.96
C ARG A 110 -1.01 -22.42 4.45
N VAL A 111 -0.01 -21.97 3.72
CA VAL A 111 -0.09 -21.78 2.26
C VAL A 111 1.12 -22.39 1.59
N LYS A 112 0.92 -22.98 0.41
CA LYS A 112 2.01 -23.34 -0.50
C LYS A 112 2.08 -22.35 -1.63
N VAL A 113 3.24 -21.74 -1.80
CA VAL A 113 3.56 -20.77 -2.85
C VAL A 113 4.54 -21.42 -3.81
N ASN A 114 4.24 -21.33 -5.11
CA ASN A 114 5.20 -21.58 -6.17
C ASN A 114 5.60 -20.24 -6.79
N TYR A 115 6.90 -19.98 -6.83
CA TYR A 115 7.46 -18.76 -7.38
C TYR A 115 8.25 -19.08 -8.65
N THR A 116 7.97 -18.33 -9.71
CA THR A 116 8.62 -18.46 -11.02
C THR A 116 9.21 -17.12 -11.43
N VAL A 117 10.51 -17.13 -11.71
CA VAL A 117 11.21 -16.00 -12.30
C VAL A 117 10.83 -15.92 -13.77
N ILE A 118 10.20 -14.84 -14.22
CA ILE A 118 9.82 -14.69 -15.64
C ILE A 118 10.90 -13.93 -16.40
N LEU A 119 11.47 -12.87 -15.81
CA LEU A 119 12.47 -12.00 -16.46
C LEU A 119 13.61 -11.69 -15.49
N ARG A 120 14.84 -11.71 -16.00
CA ARG A 120 16.07 -11.63 -15.20
C ARG A 120 16.71 -10.24 -15.13
N THR A 121 16.16 -9.24 -15.80
CA THR A 121 16.70 -7.87 -15.84
C THR A 121 16.01 -6.97 -14.81
N PHE A 122 16.76 -6.03 -14.23
CA PHE A 122 16.32 -5.18 -13.10
C PHE A 122 15.13 -4.26 -13.46
N ASP A 123 15.02 -3.89 -14.73
CA ASP A 123 14.02 -2.94 -15.21
C ASP A 123 12.64 -3.58 -15.41
N GLN A 124 12.53 -4.92 -15.31
CA GLN A 124 11.33 -5.66 -15.74
C GLN A 124 11.08 -6.95 -14.93
N ILE A 125 11.23 -6.92 -13.61
CA ILE A 125 10.92 -8.08 -12.78
C ILE A 125 9.39 -8.30 -12.74
N ILE A 126 8.86 -9.09 -13.68
CA ILE A 126 7.46 -9.57 -13.73
C ILE A 126 7.38 -11.00 -13.18
N ASP A 127 8.06 -11.26 -12.08
CA ASP A 127 7.99 -12.58 -11.45
C ASP A 127 6.55 -12.92 -11.05
N THR A 128 6.21 -14.19 -11.08
CA THR A 128 4.88 -14.64 -10.71
C THR A 128 4.94 -15.51 -9.48
N ILE A 129 3.96 -15.27 -8.60
CA ILE A 129 3.59 -16.18 -7.54
C ILE A 129 2.30 -16.89 -7.96
N THR A 130 2.22 -18.19 -7.71
CA THR A 130 0.97 -18.93 -7.60
C THR A 130 0.90 -19.57 -6.22
N ALA A 131 -0.29 -19.69 -5.66
CA ALA A 131 -0.50 -20.18 -4.31
C ALA A 131 -1.66 -21.17 -4.23
N THR A 132 -1.56 -22.10 -3.28
CA THR A 132 -2.61 -23.05 -2.93
C THR A 132 -2.82 -23.05 -1.41
N GLY A 133 -4.07 -23.21 -1.00
CA GLY A 133 -4.50 -23.10 0.39
C GLY A 133 -5.64 -22.09 0.56
N GLY A 134 -6.02 -21.85 1.82
CA GLY A 134 -6.97 -20.79 2.16
C GLY A 134 -6.41 -19.41 1.78
N ASN A 135 -7.30 -18.50 1.38
CA ASN A 135 -6.95 -17.11 1.01
C ASN A 135 -5.77 -16.97 0.03
N LYS A 136 -5.58 -17.92 -0.90
CA LYS A 136 -4.45 -17.92 -1.85
C LYS A 136 -4.27 -16.60 -2.61
N GLY A 137 -5.35 -15.84 -2.83
CA GLY A 137 -5.30 -14.53 -3.47
C GLY A 137 -4.42 -13.54 -2.72
N ASN A 138 -4.26 -13.70 -1.41
CA ASN A 138 -3.36 -12.88 -0.59
C ASN A 138 -1.89 -12.97 -1.01
N TYR A 139 -1.52 -14.03 -1.72
CA TYR A 139 -0.16 -14.29 -2.18
C TYR A 139 -0.01 -13.99 -3.68
N GLU A 140 -1.13 -13.88 -4.41
CA GLU A 140 -1.17 -13.67 -5.86
C GLU A 140 -1.63 -12.25 -6.25
N PHE A 141 -2.13 -11.44 -5.32
CA PHE A 141 -2.80 -10.16 -5.64
C PHE A 141 -1.93 -9.18 -6.45
N ALA A 142 -0.61 -9.21 -6.26
CA ALA A 142 0.33 -8.36 -6.99
C ALA A 142 0.23 -8.59 -8.51
N LYS A 143 0.15 -9.86 -8.93
CA LYS A 143 -0.05 -10.25 -10.33
C LYS A 143 -1.37 -9.71 -10.88
N TYR A 144 -2.41 -9.68 -10.05
CA TYR A 144 -3.72 -9.19 -10.48
C TYR A 144 -3.72 -7.69 -10.67
N ASN A 145 -3.06 -6.93 -9.79
CA ASN A 145 -2.90 -5.48 -9.89
C ASN A 145 -2.26 -5.04 -11.21
N THR A 146 -1.20 -5.71 -11.67
CA THR A 146 -0.55 -5.41 -12.97
C THR A 146 -1.50 -5.62 -14.15
N ALA A 147 -2.45 -6.55 -14.04
CA ALA A 147 -3.46 -6.78 -15.08
C ALA A 147 -4.64 -5.78 -15.02
N ILE A 148 -4.76 -4.99 -13.95
CA ILE A 148 -5.74 -3.90 -13.84
C ILE A 148 -5.25 -2.68 -14.63
N SER A 149 -3.97 -2.32 -14.44
CA SER A 149 -3.37 -1.15 -15.08
C SER A 149 -3.39 -1.20 -16.61
N SER A 150 -3.60 -2.37 -17.22
CA SER A 150 -3.75 -2.51 -18.67
C SER A 150 -5.17 -2.25 -19.20
N LYS A 151 -6.20 -2.24 -18.34
CA LYS A 151 -7.60 -2.07 -18.74
C LYS A 151 -8.11 -0.62 -18.63
N VAL A 152 -7.51 0.19 -17.78
CA VAL A 152 -7.88 1.59 -17.55
C VAL A 152 -6.64 2.44 -17.68
N LYS A 153 -6.64 3.36 -18.65
CA LYS A 153 -5.51 4.27 -18.86
C LYS A 153 -5.48 5.30 -17.74
N TYR A 154 -4.32 5.46 -17.11
CA TYR A 154 -4.10 6.53 -16.15
C TYR A 154 -4.14 7.89 -16.87
N PRO A 155 -4.88 8.90 -16.37
CA PRO A 155 -4.91 10.21 -17.00
C PRO A 155 -3.63 10.98 -16.70
N GLU A 156 -3.03 11.54 -17.73
CA GLU A 156 -1.79 12.32 -17.63
C GLU A 156 -2.09 13.80 -17.87
N LEU A 157 -1.92 14.64 -16.85
CA LEU A 157 -2.23 16.08 -16.90
C LEU A 157 -1.55 16.80 -18.08
N THR A 158 -0.39 16.34 -18.52
CA THR A 158 0.40 16.92 -19.62
C THR A 158 -0.16 16.63 -21.01
N THR A 159 -1.16 15.77 -21.13
CA THR A 159 -1.79 15.49 -22.43
C THR A 159 -2.58 16.70 -22.92
N ASN A 160 -2.55 16.95 -24.23
CA ASN A 160 -3.25 18.08 -24.86
C ASN A 160 -4.76 18.09 -24.53
N ALA A 161 -5.34 16.93 -24.22
CA ALA A 161 -6.74 16.78 -23.83
C ALA A 161 -7.10 17.54 -22.53
N TYR A 162 -6.13 17.80 -21.66
CA TYR A 162 -6.35 18.51 -20.38
C TYR A 162 -5.78 19.92 -20.36
N LYS A 163 -5.22 20.39 -21.48
CA LYS A 163 -4.78 21.78 -21.63
C LYS A 163 -5.99 22.68 -21.38
N ASP A 164 -5.89 23.50 -20.34
CA ASP A 164 -6.96 24.39 -19.84
C ASP A 164 -8.25 23.68 -19.34
N MET A 165 -8.25 22.35 -19.23
CA MET A 165 -9.39 21.52 -18.80
C MET A 165 -9.08 20.70 -17.54
N THR A 166 -8.54 21.34 -16.50
CA THR A 166 -8.21 20.69 -15.22
C THR A 166 -9.40 19.98 -14.56
N GLY A 167 -10.62 20.49 -14.75
CA GLY A 167 -11.84 19.83 -14.25
C GLY A 167 -12.07 18.44 -14.87
N SER A 168 -11.83 18.31 -16.18
CA SER A 168 -11.91 17.02 -16.88
C SER A 168 -10.82 16.07 -16.41
N PHE A 169 -9.60 16.58 -16.23
CA PHE A 169 -8.50 15.79 -15.67
C PHE A 169 -8.85 15.21 -14.29
N TYR A 170 -9.37 16.05 -13.37
CA TYR A 170 -9.80 15.58 -12.05
C TYR A 170 -10.88 14.50 -12.13
N LYS A 171 -11.89 14.69 -13.01
CA LYS A 171 -12.96 13.70 -13.21
C LYS A 171 -12.40 12.35 -13.67
N ASP A 172 -11.50 12.36 -14.64
CA ASP A 172 -10.90 11.14 -15.17
C ASP A 172 -9.99 10.47 -14.14
N LEU A 173 -9.22 11.26 -13.36
CA LEU A 173 -8.36 10.72 -12.29
C LEU A 173 -9.20 10.07 -11.18
N LYS A 174 -10.29 10.72 -10.77
CA LYS A 174 -11.24 10.15 -9.83
C LYS A 174 -11.87 8.87 -10.38
N HIS A 175 -12.27 8.87 -11.65
CA HIS A 175 -12.86 7.70 -12.30
C HIS A 175 -11.86 6.53 -12.35
N TYR A 176 -10.59 6.78 -12.67
CA TYR A 176 -9.53 5.78 -12.66
C TYR A 176 -9.47 5.03 -11.32
N TYR A 177 -9.41 5.75 -10.20
CA TYR A 177 -9.37 5.13 -8.86
C TYR A 177 -10.67 4.45 -8.46
N GLN A 178 -11.83 4.96 -8.91
CA GLN A 178 -13.11 4.29 -8.70
C GLN A 178 -13.17 2.94 -9.43
N VAL A 179 -12.71 2.88 -10.69
CA VAL A 179 -12.65 1.63 -11.44
C VAL A 179 -11.65 0.67 -10.81
N ALA A 180 -10.47 1.14 -10.40
CA ALA A 180 -9.49 0.32 -9.70
C ALA A 180 -10.08 -0.33 -8.43
N ASN A 181 -10.80 0.45 -7.61
CA ASN A 181 -11.47 -0.07 -6.42
C ASN A 181 -12.60 -1.06 -6.74
N ASN A 182 -13.40 -0.79 -7.77
CA ASN A 182 -14.48 -1.68 -8.19
C ASN A 182 -13.97 -3.02 -8.71
N ILE A 183 -12.77 -3.05 -9.29
CA ILE A 183 -12.16 -4.30 -9.76
C ILE A 183 -11.86 -5.24 -8.59
N TYR A 184 -11.43 -4.70 -7.43
CA TYR A 184 -11.24 -5.52 -6.24
C TYR A 184 -12.51 -6.23 -5.76
N ASP A 185 -13.69 -5.64 -6.02
CA ASP A 185 -14.97 -6.22 -5.66
C ASP A 185 -15.52 -7.21 -6.70
N THR A 186 -15.20 -6.99 -7.98
CA THR A 186 -15.91 -7.64 -9.09
C THR A 186 -15.09 -8.69 -9.81
N ASP A 187 -13.76 -8.56 -9.84
CA ASP A 187 -12.91 -9.48 -10.59
C ASP A 187 -12.77 -10.83 -9.85
N PRO A 188 -13.10 -11.96 -10.51
CA PRO A 188 -13.06 -13.28 -9.89
C PRO A 188 -11.73 -13.66 -9.25
N ARG A 189 -10.62 -13.07 -9.73
CA ARG A 189 -9.28 -13.33 -9.20
C ARG A 189 -9.14 -12.84 -7.75
N PHE A 190 -9.80 -11.73 -7.40
CA PHE A 190 -9.78 -11.16 -6.05
C PHE A 190 -10.71 -11.87 -5.07
N LYS A 191 -11.63 -12.74 -5.52
CA LYS A 191 -12.54 -13.52 -4.64
C LYS A 191 -11.81 -14.46 -3.66
N THR A 192 -10.55 -14.77 -3.95
CA THR A 192 -9.71 -15.62 -3.10
C THR A 192 -8.77 -14.83 -2.19
N CYS A 193 -8.86 -13.49 -2.21
CA CYS A 193 -8.21 -12.63 -1.23
C CYS A 193 -9.09 -12.52 0.02
N SER A 194 -8.48 -12.27 1.17
CA SER A 194 -9.21 -11.93 2.38
C SER A 194 -9.84 -10.54 2.26
N LYS A 195 -10.94 -10.33 2.99
CA LYS A 195 -11.63 -9.04 3.03
C LYS A 195 -10.69 -7.93 3.51
N ASP A 196 -9.85 -8.22 4.50
CA ASP A 196 -8.92 -7.24 5.07
C ASP A 196 -7.88 -6.76 4.04
N LEU A 197 -7.37 -7.66 3.19
CA LEU A 197 -6.51 -7.29 2.06
C LEU A 197 -7.25 -6.41 1.06
N ILE A 198 -8.47 -6.77 0.68
CA ILE A 198 -9.27 -5.98 -0.29
C ILE A 198 -9.51 -4.57 0.24
N GLU A 199 -9.87 -4.43 1.52
CA GLU A 199 -10.05 -3.11 2.09
C GLU A 199 -8.72 -2.34 2.21
N TYR A 200 -7.62 -3.01 2.53
CA TYR A 200 -6.28 -2.41 2.53
C TYR A 200 -5.93 -1.83 1.14
N LEU A 201 -6.13 -2.60 0.06
CA LEU A 201 -5.83 -2.15 -1.30
C LEU A 201 -6.66 -0.93 -1.71
N LYS A 202 -7.94 -0.88 -1.31
CA LYS A 202 -8.79 0.29 -1.54
C LYS A 202 -8.30 1.53 -0.80
N ARG A 203 -7.90 1.38 0.47
CA ARG A 203 -7.34 2.47 1.27
C ARG A 203 -6.00 2.95 0.71
N GLN A 204 -5.17 2.03 0.22
CA GLN A 204 -3.95 2.37 -0.51
C GLN A 204 -4.26 3.22 -1.75
N ASN A 205 -5.26 2.85 -2.55
CA ASN A 205 -5.70 3.65 -3.70
C ASN A 205 -6.20 5.04 -3.29
N SER A 206 -6.95 5.16 -2.19
CA SER A 206 -7.38 6.46 -1.65
C SER A 206 -6.19 7.35 -1.27
N ALA A 207 -5.18 6.79 -0.61
CA ALA A 207 -3.97 7.53 -0.26
C ALA A 207 -3.19 7.98 -1.51
N THR A 208 -3.03 7.10 -2.51
CA THR A 208 -2.37 7.44 -3.78
C THR A 208 -3.13 8.52 -4.54
N PHE A 209 -4.47 8.47 -4.54
CA PHE A 209 -5.30 9.52 -5.14
C PHE A 209 -5.05 10.89 -4.49
N LEU A 210 -5.00 10.96 -3.15
CA LEU A 210 -4.67 12.20 -2.43
C LEU A 210 -3.28 12.72 -2.78
N PHE A 211 -2.26 11.85 -2.84
CA PHE A 211 -0.92 12.25 -3.29
C PHE A 211 -0.92 12.83 -4.69
N ASN A 212 -1.65 12.20 -5.61
CA ASN A 212 -1.75 12.69 -6.98
C ASN A 212 -2.40 14.07 -7.03
N LEU A 213 -3.48 14.32 -6.27
CA LEU A 213 -4.08 15.64 -6.20
C LEU A 213 -3.09 16.70 -5.71
N ILE A 214 -2.33 16.41 -4.65
CA ILE A 214 -1.27 17.31 -4.13
C ILE A 214 -0.19 17.55 -5.18
N PHE A 215 0.29 16.48 -5.83
CA PHE A 215 1.32 16.56 -6.86
C PHE A 215 0.88 17.44 -8.04
N PHE A 216 -0.32 17.20 -8.57
CA PHE A 216 -0.83 17.94 -9.71
C PHE A 216 -1.24 19.37 -9.36
N GLU A 217 -1.74 19.64 -8.15
CA GLU A 217 -1.93 21.02 -7.66
C GLU A 217 -0.61 21.79 -7.69
N ASN A 218 0.46 21.21 -7.13
CA ASN A 218 1.79 21.83 -7.11
C ASN A 218 2.35 22.04 -8.53
N LYS A 219 2.15 21.08 -9.43
CA LYS A 219 2.56 21.20 -10.83
C LYS A 219 1.85 22.37 -11.52
N LEU A 220 0.53 22.51 -11.36
CA LEU A 220 -0.22 23.62 -11.94
C LEU A 220 0.18 24.98 -11.34
N ILE A 221 0.54 25.02 -10.05
CA ILE A 221 1.09 26.23 -9.42
C ILE A 221 2.41 26.64 -10.10
N GLN A 222 3.31 25.68 -10.34
CA GLN A 222 4.60 25.92 -11.00
C GLN A 222 4.45 26.38 -12.45
N GLU A 223 3.44 25.85 -13.16
CA GLU A 223 3.10 26.22 -14.54
C GLU A 223 2.30 27.54 -14.63
N GLY A 224 1.99 28.18 -13.49
CA GLY A 224 1.24 29.44 -13.46
C GLY A 224 -0.28 29.30 -13.65
N ASN A 225 -0.81 28.08 -13.76
CA ASN A 225 -2.25 27.82 -13.90
C ASN A 225 -2.97 27.87 -12.53
N ARG A 226 -3.14 29.09 -12.01
CA ARG A 226 -3.81 29.35 -10.73
C ARG A 226 -5.27 28.87 -10.68
N PRO A 227 -6.10 29.02 -11.74
CA PRO A 227 -7.47 28.51 -11.72
C PRO A 227 -7.53 26.98 -11.60
N GLY A 228 -6.69 26.25 -12.35
CA GLY A 228 -6.62 24.80 -12.28
C GLY A 228 -6.10 24.31 -10.94
N ALA A 229 -5.04 24.93 -10.41
CA ALA A 229 -4.52 24.63 -9.09
C ALA A 229 -5.59 24.79 -7.99
N LYS A 230 -6.38 25.87 -8.03
CA LYS A 230 -7.48 26.09 -7.08
C LYS A 230 -8.54 24.97 -7.17
N LEU A 231 -8.93 24.56 -8.39
CA LEU A 231 -9.90 23.47 -8.57
C LEU A 231 -9.42 22.15 -7.96
N LEU A 232 -8.16 21.78 -8.18
CA LEU A 232 -7.58 20.58 -7.56
C LEU A 232 -7.45 20.73 -6.04
N GLY A 233 -7.08 21.91 -5.58
CA GLY A 233 -6.96 22.22 -4.15
C GLY A 233 -8.29 22.12 -3.40
N ASP A 234 -9.38 22.63 -3.97
CA ASP A 234 -10.74 22.51 -3.40
C ASP A 234 -11.22 21.05 -3.43
N SER A 235 -10.88 20.32 -4.48
CA SER A 235 -11.18 18.89 -4.60
C SER A 235 -10.40 18.05 -3.57
N LEU A 236 -9.12 18.35 -3.37
CA LEU A 236 -8.28 17.72 -2.35
C LEU A 236 -8.85 17.93 -0.96
N GLU A 237 -9.22 19.17 -0.62
CA GLU A 237 -9.84 19.51 0.67
C GLU A 237 -11.10 18.67 0.93
N TYR A 238 -11.98 18.58 -0.07
CA TYR A 238 -13.19 17.78 0.01
C TYR A 238 -12.90 16.29 0.21
N VAL A 239 -11.97 15.73 -0.57
CA VAL A 239 -11.66 14.30 -0.54
C VAL A 239 -10.94 13.92 0.74
N PHE A 240 -9.97 14.72 1.20
CA PHE A 240 -9.21 14.47 2.43
C PHE A 240 -10.15 14.42 3.64
N ASN A 241 -11.02 15.43 3.80
CA ASN A 241 -11.98 15.51 4.90
C ASN A 241 -13.04 14.38 4.90
N LYS A 242 -13.26 13.72 3.76
CA LYS A 242 -14.16 12.56 3.65
C LYS A 242 -13.45 11.22 3.71
N THR A 243 -12.12 11.20 3.68
CA THR A 243 -11.36 9.96 3.72
C THR A 243 -11.29 9.48 5.16
N ILE A 244 -11.70 8.24 5.39
CA ILE A 244 -11.61 7.61 6.71
C ILE A 244 -10.23 6.96 6.84
N PHE A 245 -9.39 7.53 7.68
CA PHE A 245 -8.09 6.96 8.05
C PHE A 245 -8.23 6.15 9.33
N LYS A 246 -7.84 4.87 9.31
CA LYS A 246 -7.97 4.00 10.49
C LYS A 246 -6.62 3.95 11.24
N PRO A 247 -6.56 4.31 12.53
CA PRO A 247 -5.35 4.17 13.35
C PRO A 247 -4.80 2.74 13.38
N SER A 248 -5.69 1.75 13.23
CA SER A 248 -5.34 0.33 13.20
C SER A 248 -4.63 -0.11 11.92
N ASP A 249 -4.59 0.71 10.86
CA ASP A 249 -3.95 0.36 9.58
C ASP A 249 -2.43 0.55 9.64
N THR A 250 -1.77 -0.28 10.44
CA THR A 250 -0.33 -0.17 10.66
C THR A 250 0.51 -0.50 9.43
N LEU A 251 -0.07 -1.13 8.41
CA LEU A 251 0.56 -1.33 7.11
C LEU A 251 0.60 -0.07 6.24
N LEU A 252 -0.31 0.87 6.49
CA LEU A 252 -0.38 2.16 5.80
C LEU A 252 0.11 3.32 6.67
N ASN A 253 0.53 3.09 7.92
CA ASN A 253 0.86 4.15 8.87
C ASN A 253 1.76 5.24 8.27
N PHE A 254 2.85 4.82 7.64
CA PHE A 254 3.80 5.73 7.02
C PHE A 254 3.17 6.47 5.83
N THR A 255 2.41 5.77 4.98
CA THR A 255 1.71 6.38 3.84
C THR A 255 0.73 7.44 4.34
N MET A 256 -0.03 7.13 5.40
CA MET A 256 -0.96 8.06 6.05
C MET A 256 -0.22 9.27 6.62
N GLU A 257 0.84 9.06 7.41
CA GLU A 257 1.68 10.13 7.97
C GLU A 257 2.20 11.07 6.88
N ASN A 258 2.68 10.55 5.75
CA ASN A 258 3.13 11.38 4.65
C ASN A 258 2.00 12.11 3.93
N VAL A 259 0.83 11.48 3.76
CA VAL A 259 -0.36 12.15 3.21
C VAL A 259 -0.76 13.30 4.12
N PHE A 260 -0.82 13.09 5.44
CA PHE A 260 -1.15 14.11 6.43
C PHE A 260 -0.13 15.25 6.41
N LYS A 261 1.16 14.91 6.46
CA LYS A 261 2.25 15.88 6.39
C LYS A 261 2.13 16.74 5.13
N LYS A 262 1.99 16.12 3.96
CA LYS A 262 1.90 16.85 2.69
C LYS A 262 0.65 17.71 2.60
N TYR A 263 -0.47 17.21 3.10
CA TYR A 263 -1.72 17.96 3.19
C TYR A 263 -1.57 19.20 4.09
N PHE A 264 -1.02 19.05 5.30
CA PHE A 264 -0.85 20.17 6.23
C PHE A 264 0.26 21.15 5.81
N GLU A 265 1.35 20.68 5.18
CA GLU A 265 2.35 21.54 4.52
C GLU A 265 1.67 22.43 3.46
N ARG A 266 0.79 21.83 2.66
CA ARG A 266 -0.01 22.52 1.63
C ARG A 266 -1.01 23.49 2.24
N VAL A 267 -1.71 23.13 3.32
CA VAL A 267 -2.63 24.03 4.03
C VAL A 267 -1.89 25.22 4.63
N ALA A 268 -0.75 24.98 5.30
CA ALA A 268 0.09 26.04 5.83
C ALA A 268 0.48 27.02 4.73
N THR A 269 1.04 26.52 3.62
CA THR A 269 1.53 27.35 2.50
C THR A 269 0.42 28.11 1.78
N ASN A 270 -0.68 27.42 1.42
CA ASN A 270 -1.69 27.96 0.52
C ASN A 270 -2.77 28.79 1.24
N LYS A 271 -3.03 28.53 2.52
CA LYS A 271 -4.12 29.17 3.28
C LYS A 271 -3.61 30.16 4.34
N TYR A 272 -2.52 29.84 5.01
CA TYR A 272 -2.01 30.64 6.14
C TYR A 272 -0.74 31.44 5.79
N GLY A 273 0.03 31.00 4.79
CA GLY A 273 1.24 31.69 4.32
C GLY A 273 2.44 31.44 5.23
N ASP A 274 3.30 32.44 5.38
CA ASP A 274 4.53 32.34 6.15
C ASP A 274 4.23 32.16 7.66
N LEU A 275 4.57 30.98 8.19
CA LEU A 275 4.37 30.63 9.59
C LEU A 275 5.40 31.27 10.53
N ALA A 276 6.43 31.94 10.03
CA ALA A 276 7.30 32.78 10.86
C ALA A 276 6.56 34.02 11.41
N ILE A 277 5.44 34.41 10.79
CA ILE A 277 4.57 35.48 11.26
C ILE A 277 3.63 34.93 12.33
N GLU A 278 3.73 35.46 13.56
CA GLU A 278 2.97 34.97 14.74
C GLU A 278 1.46 34.86 14.48
N LYS A 279 0.86 35.84 13.79
CA LYS A 279 -0.56 35.82 13.42
C LYS A 279 -0.91 34.59 12.57
N ASN A 280 -0.10 34.28 11.56
CA ASN A 280 -0.33 33.15 10.67
C ASN A 280 -0.14 31.83 11.41
N TYR A 281 0.89 31.74 12.27
CA TYR A 281 1.10 30.60 13.15
C TYR A 281 -0.10 30.34 14.06
N ARG A 282 -0.61 31.36 14.77
CA ARG A 282 -1.77 31.21 15.66
C ARG A 282 -3.03 30.76 14.91
N LEU A 283 -3.25 31.27 13.70
CA LEU A 283 -4.38 30.87 12.86
C LEU A 283 -4.25 29.42 12.38
N PHE A 284 -3.05 29.00 11.97
CA PHE A 284 -2.78 27.63 11.56
C PHE A 284 -2.89 26.65 12.74
N TYR A 285 -2.28 26.98 13.88
CA TYR A 285 -2.40 26.20 15.11
C TYR A 285 -3.85 26.03 15.55
N GLY A 286 -4.64 27.12 15.50
CA GLY A 286 -6.08 27.08 15.79
C GLY A 286 -6.85 26.18 14.83
N TYR A 287 -6.45 26.10 13.55
CA TYR A 287 -7.05 25.18 12.60
C TYR A 287 -6.70 23.72 12.90
N ILE A 288 -5.43 23.40 13.18
CA ILE A 288 -5.01 22.05 13.55
C ILE A 288 -5.71 21.59 14.83
N ASN A 289 -5.72 22.42 15.87
CA ASN A 289 -6.32 22.06 17.16
C ASN A 289 -7.82 21.73 17.06
N ASN A 290 -8.51 22.36 16.10
CA ASN A 290 -9.93 22.13 15.82
C ASN A 290 -10.18 21.17 14.64
N PHE A 291 -9.14 20.47 14.15
CA PHE A 291 -9.31 19.52 13.06
C PHE A 291 -10.23 18.36 13.52
N PRO A 292 -11.27 17.98 12.76
CA PRO A 292 -12.33 17.09 13.25
C PRO A 292 -11.85 15.68 13.61
N ASP A 293 -10.90 15.15 12.84
CA ASP A 293 -10.36 13.81 13.05
C ASP A 293 -9.18 13.88 14.02
N LYS A 294 -9.39 13.35 15.24
CA LYS A 294 -8.37 13.30 16.29
C LYS A 294 -7.12 12.53 15.87
N PHE A 295 -7.26 11.43 15.12
CA PHE A 295 -6.13 10.61 14.71
C PHE A 295 -5.26 11.34 13.67
N ILE A 296 -5.87 12.09 12.77
CA ILE A 296 -5.13 12.89 11.77
C ILE A 296 -4.47 14.11 12.43
N ARG A 297 -5.15 14.68 13.43
CA ARG A 297 -4.69 15.87 14.15
C ARG A 297 -3.47 15.60 15.01
N ASP A 298 -3.51 14.53 15.80
CA ASP A 298 -2.49 14.16 16.78
C ASP A 298 -1.21 13.66 16.07
#